data_AF-A0A1S1J4S5-F1
#
_entry.id   AF-A0A1S1J4S5-F1
#
_cell.length_a   1.000
_cell.length_b   1.000
_cell.length_c   1.000
_cell.angle_alpha   90.00
_cell.angle_beta   90.00
_cell.angle_gamma   90.00
#
_symmetry.space_group_name_H-M   'P 1'
#
loop_
_entity.id
_entity.type
_entity.pdbx_description
1 polymer ?
#
loop_
_entity_poly.entity_id
_entity_poly.type
_entity_poly.pdbx_seq_one_letter_code
_entity_poly.pdbx_strand_id
1 'polypeptide(L)'
;MATIFYSWQSDLPNATNRTLIQKCLKAAVLAINNPNLEIEIKVDQDTQGLSGSPDIAQSLFEKIDNSEIFVCDISIINFDQGKRKIPNPNVLIELGYAAKALGWENVICIYNTAFGAIEDLPFDIKQRRILTYSLSEGEDKNSTKKTLENSLKSSINRILDAGEPKLKRELSTIFNDINPDIIQLVKTGKKAISINVNFLHTSELHKHIRNKHFKKVIEMTPNRNTLGNNTCYNGGLNDIGPGQLDGYDFTFKGEW
;
A
#
# COMPACT_ATOMS: atom_id res chain seq x y z
N MET A 1 8.25 7.68 -5.17
CA MET A 1 8.07 8.27 -3.83
C MET A 1 7.05 7.42 -3.12
N ALA A 2 7.18 7.28 -1.80
CA ALA A 2 6.19 6.58 -1.00
C ALA A 2 5.00 7.52 -0.80
N THR A 3 3.83 7.14 -1.31
CA THR A 3 2.63 7.97 -1.23
C THR A 3 1.67 7.39 -0.21
N ILE A 4 1.18 8.25 0.70
CA ILE A 4 0.10 7.89 1.61
C ILE A 4 -1.20 8.47 1.08
N PHE A 5 -2.18 7.62 0.77
CA PHE A 5 -3.52 8.06 0.39
C PHE A 5 -4.42 8.16 1.64
N TYR A 6 -4.99 9.33 1.90
CA TYR A 6 -5.92 9.56 3.01
C TYR A 6 -7.37 9.71 2.54
N SER A 7 -8.18 8.70 2.83
CA SER A 7 -9.63 8.68 2.67
C SER A 7 -10.34 9.14 3.94
N TRP A 8 -11.35 10.01 3.81
CA TRP A 8 -11.98 10.64 4.96
C TRP A 8 -13.48 10.89 4.72
N GLN A 9 -14.21 11.21 5.79
CA GLN A 9 -15.66 11.48 5.78
C GLN A 9 -15.99 12.87 6.36
N SER A 10 -17.10 13.46 5.91
CA SER A 10 -17.60 14.80 6.32
C SER A 10 -18.82 14.76 7.24
N ASP A 11 -19.33 13.59 7.60
CA ASP A 11 -20.58 13.42 8.35
C ASP A 11 -20.42 13.73 9.85
N LEU A 12 -19.19 13.62 10.38
CA LEU A 12 -18.88 13.94 11.79
C LEU A 12 -18.20 15.32 11.94
N PRO A 13 -18.20 15.91 13.16
CA PRO A 13 -17.55 17.20 13.40
C PRO A 13 -16.09 17.23 12.93
N ASN A 14 -15.79 18.14 11.99
CA ASN A 14 -14.49 18.22 11.34
C ASN A 14 -13.35 18.44 12.33
N ALA A 15 -13.59 19.25 13.38
CA ALA A 15 -12.57 19.62 14.36
C ALA A 15 -12.06 18.44 15.19
N THR A 16 -12.86 17.39 15.36
CA THR A 16 -12.52 16.18 16.11
C THR A 16 -12.25 14.96 15.23
N ASN A 17 -12.61 15.02 13.94
CA ASN A 17 -12.39 13.94 12.97
C ASN A 17 -11.51 14.44 11.81
N ARG A 18 -12.08 14.66 10.61
CA ARG A 18 -11.37 15.02 9.36
C ARG A 18 -10.16 15.94 9.57
N THR A 19 -10.36 17.11 10.18
CA THR A 19 -9.32 18.12 10.36
C THR A 19 -8.28 17.71 11.39
N LEU A 20 -8.69 17.06 12.48
CA LEU A 20 -7.77 16.55 13.49
C LEU A 20 -6.87 15.46 12.90
N ILE A 21 -7.48 14.44 12.29
CA ILE A 21 -6.78 13.30 11.69
C ILE A 21 -5.81 13.79 10.63
N GLN A 22 -6.26 14.66 9.72
CA GLN A 22 -5.40 15.23 8.67
C GLN A 22 -4.21 15.99 9.25
N LYS A 23 -4.40 16.77 10.33
CA LYS A 23 -3.31 17.48 11.01
C LYS A 23 -2.32 16.52 11.66
N CYS A 24 -2.82 15.48 12.33
CA CYS A 24 -1.96 14.47 12.98
C CYS A 24 -1.19 13.65 11.94
N LEU A 25 -1.82 13.28 10.83
CA LEU A 25 -1.18 12.55 9.74
C LEU A 25 -0.06 13.37 9.09
N LYS A 26 -0.32 14.65 8.80
CA LYS A 26 0.71 15.58 8.30
C LYS A 26 1.88 15.72 9.27
N ALA A 27 1.59 15.91 10.55
CA ALA A 27 2.63 16.04 11.58
C ALA A 27 3.45 14.74 11.73
N ALA A 28 2.79 13.58 11.69
CA ALA A 28 3.45 12.27 11.74
C ALA A 28 4.42 12.08 10.57
N VAL A 29 4.00 12.38 9.34
CA VAL A 29 4.87 12.29 8.14
C VAL A 29 6.05 13.25 8.20
N LEU A 30 5.81 14.51 8.60
CA LEU A 30 6.90 15.47 8.82
C LEU A 30 7.90 14.94 9.87
N ALA A 31 7.42 14.33 10.95
CA ALA A 31 8.25 13.78 12.01
C ALA A 31 8.99 12.48 11.64
N ILE A 32 8.64 11.82 10.53
CA ILE A 32 9.39 10.68 9.97
C ILE A 32 10.65 11.18 9.25
N ASN A 33 10.70 12.45 8.84
CA ASN A 33 11.85 13.10 8.19
C ASN A 33 12.38 12.31 6.97
N ASN A 34 11.47 11.77 6.16
CA ASN A 34 11.80 11.07 4.93
C ASN A 34 11.40 11.96 3.73
N PRO A 35 12.36 12.49 2.96
CA PRO A 35 12.09 13.43 1.87
C PRO A 35 11.32 12.80 0.69
N ASN A 36 11.22 11.47 0.66
CA ASN A 36 10.51 10.73 -0.38
C ASN A 36 9.10 10.29 0.05
N LEU A 37 8.61 10.73 1.22
CA LEU A 37 7.30 10.40 1.74
C LEU A 37 6.35 11.58 1.51
N GLU A 38 5.33 11.37 0.69
CA GLU A 38 4.32 12.38 0.37
C GLU A 38 2.94 11.90 0.83
N ILE A 39 2.09 12.84 1.27
CA ILE A 39 0.70 12.55 1.60
C ILE A 39 -0.16 13.09 0.48
N GLU A 40 -0.90 12.20 -0.17
CA GLU A 40 -2.01 12.54 -1.02
C GLU A 40 -3.31 12.47 -0.21
N ILE A 41 -4.01 13.60 -0.14
CA ILE A 41 -5.27 13.72 0.59
C ILE A 41 -6.38 13.69 -0.44
N LYS A 42 -7.36 12.79 -0.26
CA LYS A 42 -8.59 12.82 -1.06
C LYS A 42 -9.17 14.23 -0.98
N VAL A 43 -9.37 14.89 -2.11
CA VAL A 43 -10.03 16.20 -2.14
C VAL A 43 -11.46 15.99 -2.60
N ASP A 44 -12.44 16.57 -1.92
CA ASP A 44 -13.86 16.57 -2.33
C ASP A 44 -14.06 17.04 -3.79
N GLN A 45 -13.07 17.76 -4.32
CA GLN A 45 -13.03 18.43 -5.61
C GLN A 45 -12.21 17.69 -6.69
N ASP A 46 -11.96 16.37 -6.60
CA ASP A 46 -11.46 15.60 -7.77
C ASP A 46 -12.44 15.60 -8.98
N THR A 47 -13.46 16.46 -8.94
CA THR A 47 -14.40 16.85 -10.00
C THR A 47 -14.14 18.23 -10.62
N GLN A 48 -13.24 19.07 -10.08
CA GLN A 48 -12.93 20.40 -10.63
C GLN A 48 -11.55 20.43 -11.29
N GLY A 49 -11.53 20.33 -12.62
CA GLY A 49 -10.32 20.52 -13.43
C GLY A 49 -10.14 19.54 -14.60
N LEU A 50 -10.99 18.53 -14.73
CA LEU A 50 -10.96 17.58 -15.82
C LEU A 50 -11.97 17.98 -16.91
N SER A 51 -11.50 18.21 -18.14
CA SER A 51 -12.34 18.52 -19.29
C SER A 51 -13.19 17.31 -19.69
N GLY A 52 -14.51 17.49 -19.84
CA GLY A 52 -15.45 16.43 -20.28
C GLY A 52 -16.30 15.84 -19.14
N SER A 53 -16.66 14.54 -19.24
CA SER A 53 -17.37 13.77 -18.20
C SER A 53 -16.47 12.61 -17.72
N PRO A 54 -15.41 12.89 -16.94
CA PRO A 54 -14.48 11.86 -16.49
C PRO A 54 -15.15 10.86 -15.54
N ASP A 55 -14.68 9.62 -15.56
CA ASP A 55 -15.00 8.63 -14.53
C ASP A 55 -14.22 8.96 -13.25
N ILE A 56 -14.84 9.77 -12.39
CA ILE A 56 -14.27 10.26 -11.13
C ILE A 56 -13.91 9.10 -10.18
N ALA A 57 -14.61 7.97 -10.30
CA ALA A 57 -14.32 6.79 -9.49
C ALA A 57 -13.03 6.11 -9.98
N GLN A 58 -12.80 6.06 -11.29
CA GLN A 58 -11.59 5.47 -11.85
C GLN A 58 -10.32 6.23 -11.42
N SER A 59 -10.31 7.56 -11.53
CA SER A 59 -9.14 8.36 -11.14
C SER A 59 -8.82 8.24 -9.63
N LEU A 60 -9.85 8.11 -8.80
CA LEU A 60 -9.71 7.86 -7.36
C LEU A 60 -9.07 6.49 -7.09
N PHE A 61 -9.54 5.44 -7.76
CA PHE A 61 -8.97 4.09 -7.61
C PHE A 61 -7.54 4.00 -8.13
N GLU A 62 -7.21 4.70 -9.21
CA GLU A 62 -5.84 4.81 -9.72
C GLU A 62 -4.91 5.48 -8.69
N LYS A 63 -5.37 6.52 -7.97
CA LYS A 63 -4.60 7.12 -6.88
C LYS A 63 -4.37 6.14 -5.72
N ILE A 64 -5.38 5.33 -5.40
CA ILE A 64 -5.25 4.28 -4.38
C ILE A 64 -4.24 3.21 -4.84
N ASP A 65 -4.33 2.73 -6.09
CA ASP A 65 -3.41 1.74 -6.65
C ASP A 65 -1.96 2.21 -6.62
N ASN A 66 -1.74 3.50 -6.86
CA ASN A 66 -0.41 4.12 -6.88
C ASN A 66 0.11 4.47 -5.48
N SER A 67 -0.67 4.27 -4.41
CA SER A 67 -0.25 4.54 -3.05
C SER A 67 0.50 3.36 -2.40
N GLU A 68 1.38 3.68 -1.45
CA GLU A 68 2.05 2.67 -0.63
C GLU A 68 1.27 2.37 0.65
N ILE A 69 0.60 3.39 1.21
CA ILE A 69 -0.13 3.29 2.48
C ILE A 69 -1.51 3.92 2.28
N PHE A 70 -2.56 3.21 2.66
CA PHE A 70 -3.92 3.74 2.70
C PHE A 70 -4.33 4.01 4.14
N VAL A 71 -4.80 5.22 4.40
CA VAL A 71 -5.28 5.66 5.72
C VAL A 71 -6.75 6.06 5.57
N CYS A 72 -7.62 5.57 6.44
CA CYS A 72 -9.05 5.90 6.38
C CYS A 72 -9.68 6.19 7.74
N ASP A 73 -10.64 7.10 7.76
CA ASP A 73 -11.52 7.35 8.90
C ASP A 73 -12.78 6.48 8.82
N ILE A 74 -12.84 5.44 9.65
CA ILE A 74 -13.95 4.48 9.73
C ILE A 74 -14.90 4.76 10.90
N SER A 75 -14.88 5.97 11.46
CA SER A 75 -15.76 6.36 12.56
C SER A 75 -17.24 6.24 12.15
N ILE A 76 -18.08 5.81 13.09
CA ILE A 76 -19.51 5.59 12.85
C ILE A 76 -20.21 6.95 12.68
N ILE A 77 -20.91 7.13 11.56
CA ILE A 77 -21.51 8.42 11.18
C ILE A 77 -22.93 8.61 11.70
N ASN A 78 -23.61 7.53 12.09
CA ASN A 78 -24.99 7.52 12.57
C ASN A 78 -25.10 7.02 14.03
N PHE A 79 -24.12 7.39 14.85
CA PHE A 79 -23.93 6.88 16.22
C PHE A 79 -25.09 7.16 17.18
N ASP A 80 -25.82 8.24 16.92
CA ASP A 80 -26.97 8.74 17.69
C ASP A 80 -28.31 8.20 17.16
N GLN A 81 -28.29 7.41 16.09
CA GLN A 81 -29.49 6.83 15.51
C GLN A 81 -29.70 5.42 16.05
N GLY A 82 -30.92 5.09 16.50
CA GLY A 82 -31.33 3.75 16.95
C GLY A 82 -31.41 2.69 15.84
N LYS A 83 -30.59 2.83 14.79
CA LYS A 83 -30.51 1.94 13.62
C LYS A 83 -29.17 1.20 13.63
N ARG A 84 -28.98 0.32 12.64
CA ARG A 84 -27.67 -0.32 12.41
C ARG A 84 -26.61 0.77 12.19
N LYS A 85 -25.59 0.77 13.05
CA LYS A 85 -24.47 1.69 12.96
C LYS A 85 -23.59 1.38 11.75
N ILE A 86 -23.15 2.42 11.05
CA ILE A 86 -22.34 2.33 9.84
C ILE A 86 -21.27 3.43 9.82
N PRO A 87 -20.05 3.12 9.35
CA PRO A 87 -19.12 4.11 8.83
C PRO A 87 -19.64 4.75 7.53
N ASN A 88 -18.95 5.78 7.04
CA ASN A 88 -19.26 6.39 5.77
C ASN A 88 -19.15 5.37 4.60
N PRO A 89 -20.21 5.16 3.79
CA PRO A 89 -20.20 4.16 2.72
C PRO A 89 -19.14 4.36 1.64
N ASN A 90 -18.81 5.61 1.31
CA ASN A 90 -17.79 5.91 0.29
C ASN A 90 -16.40 5.49 0.80
N VAL A 91 -16.10 5.80 2.06
CA VAL A 91 -14.85 5.35 2.70
C VAL A 91 -14.78 3.82 2.75
N LEU A 92 -15.90 3.13 2.97
CA LEU A 92 -15.94 1.66 2.97
C LEU A 92 -15.64 1.06 1.59
N ILE A 93 -16.14 1.65 0.51
CA ILE A 93 -15.83 1.23 -0.87
C ILE A 93 -14.33 1.39 -1.14
N GLU A 94 -13.77 2.55 -0.79
CA GLU A 94 -12.34 2.84 -0.96
C GLU A 94 -11.46 1.92 -0.12
N LEU A 95 -11.86 1.64 1.13
CA LEU A 95 -11.20 0.68 2.01
C LEU A 95 -11.21 -0.73 1.43
N GLY A 96 -12.35 -1.19 0.91
CA GLY A 96 -12.44 -2.49 0.25
C GLY A 96 -11.51 -2.59 -0.96
N TYR A 97 -11.47 -1.55 -1.78
CA TYR A 97 -10.56 -1.47 -2.92
C TYR A 97 -9.09 -1.47 -2.49
N ALA A 98 -8.73 -0.62 -1.53
CA ALA A 98 -7.37 -0.50 -1.00
C ALA A 98 -6.90 -1.81 -0.36
N ALA A 99 -7.77 -2.50 0.38
CA ALA A 99 -7.45 -3.81 0.96
C ALA A 99 -7.15 -4.87 -0.12
N LYS A 100 -7.88 -4.85 -1.24
CA LYS A 100 -7.61 -5.71 -2.40
C LYS A 100 -6.33 -5.31 -3.15
N ALA A 101 -6.10 -4.02 -3.35
CA ALA A 101 -5.00 -3.52 -4.18
C ALA A 101 -3.65 -3.53 -3.44
N LEU A 102 -3.64 -3.06 -2.19
CA LEU A 102 -2.43 -2.87 -1.40
C LEU A 102 -2.19 -4.00 -0.41
N GLY A 103 -3.24 -4.70 0.02
CA GLY A 103 -3.21 -5.65 1.13
C GLY A 103 -3.46 -4.98 2.48
N TRP A 104 -4.10 -5.70 3.40
CA TRP A 104 -4.46 -5.20 4.74
C TRP A 104 -3.26 -4.74 5.57
N GLU A 105 -2.07 -5.28 5.31
CA GLU A 105 -0.81 -4.89 5.95
C GLU A 105 -0.39 -3.45 5.65
N ASN A 106 -0.93 -2.86 4.57
CA ASN A 106 -0.64 -1.48 4.13
C ASN A 106 -1.81 -0.51 4.42
N VAL A 107 -2.80 -0.96 5.20
CA VAL A 107 -4.02 -0.20 5.53
C VAL A 107 -4.00 0.21 7.00
N ILE A 108 -4.25 1.49 7.28
CA ILE A 108 -4.47 2.05 8.62
C ILE A 108 -5.91 2.53 8.74
N CYS A 109 -6.72 1.78 9.48
CA CYS A 109 -8.07 2.19 9.86
C CYS A 109 -8.02 3.04 11.14
N ILE A 110 -8.51 4.27 11.06
CA ILE A 110 -8.60 5.20 12.19
C ILE A 110 -10.05 5.24 12.67
N TYR A 111 -10.24 5.20 13.99
CA TYR A 111 -11.57 5.17 14.60
C TYR A 111 -11.66 6.09 15.82
N ASN A 112 -12.61 7.01 15.81
CA ASN A 112 -12.93 7.84 16.96
C ASN A 112 -14.02 7.19 17.82
N THR A 113 -13.60 6.65 18.96
CA THR A 113 -14.45 5.92 19.92
C THR A 113 -15.49 6.79 20.62
N ALA A 114 -15.42 8.12 20.49
CA ALA A 114 -16.48 9.03 20.94
C ALA A 114 -17.80 8.80 20.18
N PHE A 115 -17.75 8.20 18.99
CA PHE A 115 -18.90 7.97 18.12
C PHE A 115 -19.37 6.50 18.09
N GLY A 116 -19.00 5.70 19.09
CA GLY A 116 -19.52 4.34 19.26
C GLY A 116 -18.48 3.31 19.65
N ALA A 117 -18.93 2.11 19.98
CA ALA A 117 -18.05 1.02 20.37
C ALA A 117 -17.43 0.35 19.13
N ILE A 118 -16.26 -0.27 19.27
CA ILE A 118 -15.59 -0.98 18.15
C ILE A 118 -16.46 -2.16 17.69
N GLU A 119 -17.21 -2.76 18.61
CA GLU A 119 -18.09 -3.89 18.39
C GLU A 119 -19.24 -3.58 17.41
N ASP A 120 -19.58 -2.29 17.29
CA ASP A 120 -20.59 -1.76 16.39
C ASP A 120 -20.11 -1.67 14.92
N LEU A 121 -18.80 -1.77 14.67
CA LEU A 121 -18.25 -1.77 13.32
C LEU A 121 -18.65 -3.04 12.54
N PRO A 122 -18.68 -2.96 11.20
CA PRO A 122 -18.88 -4.13 10.34
C PRO A 122 -17.94 -5.29 10.70
N PHE A 123 -18.43 -6.53 10.60
CA PHE A 123 -17.71 -7.71 11.08
C PHE A 123 -16.35 -7.89 10.38
N ASP A 124 -16.25 -7.54 9.10
CA ASP A 124 -15.02 -7.62 8.30
C ASP A 124 -13.90 -6.67 8.80
N ILE A 125 -14.31 -5.58 9.47
CA ILE A 125 -13.42 -4.49 9.91
C ILE A 125 -13.06 -4.64 11.38
N LYS A 126 -14.03 -4.98 12.25
CA LYS A 126 -13.80 -5.00 13.71
C LYS A 126 -12.78 -6.02 14.19
N GLN A 127 -12.48 -7.04 13.38
CA GLN A 127 -11.45 -8.03 13.67
C GLN A 127 -10.05 -7.60 13.18
N ARG A 128 -9.95 -6.46 12.49
CA ARG A 128 -8.69 -5.90 11.99
C ARG A 128 -8.06 -5.03 13.06
N ARG A 129 -6.78 -4.71 12.86
CA ARG A 129 -6.10 -3.72 13.70
C ARG A 129 -6.67 -2.34 13.40
N ILE A 130 -7.20 -1.69 14.43
CA ILE A 130 -7.79 -0.35 14.35
C ILE A 130 -6.98 0.60 15.22
N LEU A 131 -6.60 1.75 14.67
CA LEU A 131 -5.99 2.84 15.41
C LEU A 131 -7.10 3.70 16.02
N THR A 132 -7.25 3.62 17.34
CA THR A 132 -8.32 4.31 18.04
C THR A 132 -7.86 5.59 18.72
N TYR A 133 -8.74 6.57 18.78
CA TYR A 133 -8.65 7.71 19.69
C TYR A 133 -10.05 8.06 20.21
N SER A 134 -10.14 8.99 21.17
CA SER A 134 -11.43 9.53 21.64
C SER A 134 -11.34 11.04 21.68
N LEU A 135 -12.25 11.72 20.99
CA LEU A 135 -12.45 13.16 21.11
C LEU A 135 -13.84 13.58 20.66
N SER A 136 -14.58 14.18 21.59
CA SER A 136 -15.87 14.84 21.40
C SER A 136 -15.70 16.35 21.24
N GLU A 137 -16.73 17.04 20.75
CA GLU A 137 -16.69 18.50 20.67
C GLU A 137 -16.61 19.13 22.07
N GLY A 138 -15.79 20.17 22.21
CA GLY A 138 -15.57 20.88 23.48
C GLY A 138 -14.48 20.29 24.37
N GLU A 139 -13.96 19.09 24.08
CA GLU A 139 -12.84 18.50 24.84
C GLU A 139 -11.48 19.12 24.47
N ASP A 140 -10.53 19.10 25.41
CA ASP A 140 -9.15 19.50 25.11
C ASP A 140 -8.49 18.49 24.17
N LYS A 141 -8.15 18.97 22.97
CA LYS A 141 -7.58 18.15 21.91
C LYS A 141 -6.07 17.95 22.02
N ASN A 142 -5.37 18.67 22.90
CA ASN A 142 -3.90 18.68 22.87
C ASN A 142 -3.27 17.32 23.18
N SER A 143 -3.76 16.66 24.23
CA SER A 143 -3.31 15.31 24.61
C SER A 143 -3.65 14.29 23.52
N THR A 144 -4.91 14.26 23.07
CA THR A 144 -5.38 13.33 22.02
C THR A 144 -4.63 13.52 20.71
N LYS A 145 -4.39 14.78 20.29
CA LYS A 145 -3.62 15.09 19.09
C LYS A 145 -2.22 14.48 19.16
N LYS A 146 -1.50 14.67 20.26
CA LYS A 146 -0.13 14.14 20.42
C LYS A 146 -0.10 12.61 20.42
N THR A 147 -1.07 11.97 21.08
CA THR A 147 -1.19 10.50 21.11
C THR A 147 -1.51 9.94 19.73
N LEU A 148 -2.45 10.57 19.00
CA LEU A 148 -2.82 10.17 17.65
C LEU A 148 -1.66 10.34 16.66
N GLU A 149 -0.95 11.47 16.72
CA GLU A 149 0.25 11.74 15.92
C GLU A 149 1.32 10.67 16.13
N ASN A 150 1.64 10.34 17.39
CA ASN A 150 2.62 9.29 17.71
C ASN A 150 2.18 7.92 17.20
N SER A 151 0.89 7.58 17.38
CA SER A 151 0.33 6.30 16.94
C SER A 151 0.37 6.16 15.41
N LEU A 152 0.06 7.24 14.69
CA LEU A 152 0.16 7.30 13.22
C LEU A 152 1.61 7.16 12.78
N LYS A 153 2.53 7.91 13.39
CA LYS A 153 3.97 7.81 13.09
C LYS A 153 4.48 6.37 13.26
N SER A 154 4.16 5.74 14.39
CA SER A 154 4.57 4.36 14.65
C SER A 154 3.96 3.36 13.66
N SER A 155 2.69 3.54 13.29
CA SER A 155 2.01 2.67 12.32
C SER A 155 2.59 2.82 10.92
N ILE A 156 2.81 4.05 10.46
CA ILE A 156 3.43 4.36 9.17
C ILE A 156 4.85 3.78 9.12
N ASN A 157 5.68 4.02 10.14
CA ASN A 157 7.04 3.46 10.18
C ASN A 157 7.02 1.93 10.12
N ARG A 158 6.10 1.27 10.84
CA ARG A 158 5.97 -0.18 10.78
C ARG A 158 5.65 -0.69 9.38
N ILE A 159 4.80 0.01 8.64
CA ILE A 159 4.47 -0.34 7.25
C ILE A 159 5.67 -0.08 6.33
N LEU A 160 6.33 1.07 6.47
CA LEU A 160 7.51 1.43 5.68
C LEU A 160 8.69 0.48 5.94
N ASP A 161 8.89 0.06 7.18
CA ASP A 161 9.91 -0.93 7.55
C ASP A 161 9.54 -2.32 7.01
N ALA A 162 8.23 -2.62 6.94
CA ALA A 162 7.69 -3.79 6.27
C ALA A 162 7.59 -3.66 4.74
N GLY A 163 8.17 -2.62 4.11
CA GLY A 163 8.17 -2.46 2.66
C GLY A 163 8.87 -3.60 1.89
N GLU A 164 9.72 -4.37 2.57
CA GLU A 164 10.32 -5.60 2.02
C GLU A 164 9.26 -6.65 1.62
N PRO A 165 8.29 -7.01 2.48
CA PRO A 165 7.14 -7.84 2.13
C PRO A 165 6.39 -7.46 0.84
N LYS A 166 6.00 -6.19 0.64
CA LYS A 166 5.29 -5.76 -0.58
C LYS A 166 6.16 -5.95 -1.82
N LEU A 167 7.42 -5.52 -1.73
CA LEU A 167 8.37 -5.68 -2.82
C LEU A 167 8.65 -7.16 -3.13
N LYS A 168 8.79 -8.00 -2.12
CA LYS A 168 8.93 -9.46 -2.29
C LYS A 168 7.71 -10.05 -2.99
N ARG A 169 6.49 -9.60 -2.66
CA ARG A 169 5.26 -10.05 -3.33
C ARG A 169 5.25 -9.68 -4.81
N GLU A 170 5.50 -8.41 -5.14
CA GLU A 170 5.56 -7.92 -6.53
C GLU A 170 6.61 -8.64 -7.35
N LEU A 171 7.84 -8.76 -6.81
CA LEU A 171 8.91 -9.52 -7.45
C LEU A 171 8.55 -11.00 -7.60
N SER A 172 7.89 -11.60 -6.61
CA SER A 172 7.48 -13.00 -6.68
C SER A 172 6.46 -13.25 -7.79
N THR A 173 5.54 -12.32 -8.02
CA THR A 173 4.62 -12.40 -9.16
C THR A 173 5.39 -12.40 -10.47
N ILE A 174 6.32 -11.45 -10.66
CA ILE A 174 7.13 -11.36 -11.88
C ILE A 174 7.95 -12.64 -12.08
N PHE A 175 8.63 -13.14 -11.04
CA PHE A 175 9.42 -14.37 -11.14
C PHE A 175 8.56 -15.60 -11.41
N ASN A 176 7.34 -15.68 -10.85
CA ASN A 176 6.42 -16.77 -11.17
C ASN A 176 5.95 -16.73 -12.63
N ASP A 177 5.72 -15.53 -13.17
CA ASP A 177 5.33 -15.35 -14.57
C ASP A 177 6.49 -15.67 -15.52
N ILE A 178 7.74 -15.37 -15.13
CA ILE A 178 8.95 -15.80 -15.85
C ILE A 178 9.07 -17.33 -15.82
N ASN A 179 9.16 -17.90 -14.62
CA ASN A 179 9.21 -19.34 -14.40
C ASN A 179 8.89 -19.66 -12.92
N PRO A 180 7.81 -20.42 -12.63
CA PRO A 180 7.36 -20.69 -11.26
C PRO A 180 8.39 -21.47 -10.41
N ASP A 181 9.28 -22.23 -11.04
CA ASP A 181 10.31 -22.99 -10.32
C ASP A 181 11.33 -22.08 -9.62
N ILE A 182 11.49 -20.84 -10.08
CA ILE A 182 12.39 -19.86 -9.48
C ILE A 182 12.02 -19.63 -8.01
N ILE A 183 10.75 -19.33 -7.72
CA ILE A 183 10.31 -19.04 -6.35
C ILE A 183 10.35 -20.29 -5.49
N GLN A 184 10.08 -21.47 -6.05
CA GLN A 184 10.25 -22.73 -5.31
C GLN A 184 11.71 -22.94 -4.91
N LEU A 185 12.66 -22.73 -5.83
CA LEU A 185 14.09 -22.86 -5.54
C LEU A 185 14.54 -21.88 -4.46
N VAL A 186 14.11 -20.62 -4.52
CA VAL A 186 14.43 -19.61 -3.51
C VAL A 186 13.92 -20.02 -2.14
N LYS A 187 12.67 -20.51 -2.05
CA LYS A 187 12.07 -21.01 -0.81
C LYS A 187 12.80 -22.22 -0.23
N THR A 188 13.39 -23.07 -1.08
CA THR A 188 14.26 -24.18 -0.63
C THR A 188 15.67 -23.75 -0.24
N GLY A 189 15.98 -22.44 -0.31
CA GLY A 189 17.24 -21.85 0.15
C GLY A 189 18.22 -21.48 -0.95
N LYS A 190 17.86 -21.62 -2.24
CA LYS A 190 18.74 -21.22 -3.35
C LYS A 190 18.74 -19.70 -3.50
N LYS A 191 19.82 -19.06 -3.05
CA LYS A 191 19.93 -17.59 -3.03
C LYS A 191 20.50 -16.96 -4.30
N ALA A 192 21.16 -17.71 -5.17
CA ALA A 192 21.72 -17.16 -6.41
C ALA A 192 21.14 -17.91 -7.61
N ILE A 193 20.57 -17.18 -8.55
CA ILE A 193 19.94 -17.72 -9.75
C ILE A 193 20.32 -16.86 -10.95
N SER A 194 20.84 -17.49 -11.99
CA SER A 194 21.10 -16.85 -13.28
C SER A 194 20.02 -17.29 -14.26
N ILE A 195 19.37 -16.32 -14.91
CA ILE A 195 18.33 -16.56 -15.91
C ILE A 195 18.46 -15.57 -17.05
N ASN A 196 17.98 -15.96 -18.23
CA ASN A 196 17.77 -15.08 -19.35
C ASN A 196 16.29 -14.64 -19.37
N VAL A 197 16.05 -13.34 -19.42
CA VAL A 197 14.74 -12.70 -19.27
C VAL A 197 14.35 -11.98 -20.55
N ASN A 198 13.08 -12.02 -20.94
CA ASN A 198 12.58 -11.31 -22.11
C ASN A 198 12.51 -9.79 -21.85
N PHE A 199 12.36 -9.00 -22.90
CA PHE A 199 12.32 -7.54 -22.78
C PHE A 199 11.18 -7.01 -21.88
N LEU A 200 10.00 -7.65 -21.92
CA LEU A 200 8.83 -7.22 -21.15
C LEU A 200 9.08 -7.39 -19.66
N HIS A 201 9.45 -8.59 -19.21
CA HIS A 201 9.75 -8.87 -17.81
C HIS A 201 10.99 -8.11 -17.32
N THR A 202 11.99 -7.90 -18.18
CA THR A 202 13.14 -7.03 -17.86
C THR A 202 12.68 -5.60 -17.56
N SER A 203 11.75 -5.06 -18.36
CA SER A 203 11.18 -3.74 -18.14
C SER A 203 10.41 -3.67 -16.82
N GLU A 204 9.59 -4.69 -16.51
CA GLU A 204 8.88 -4.79 -15.23
C GLU A 204 9.84 -4.84 -14.03
N LEU A 205 10.86 -5.71 -14.05
CA LEU A 205 11.88 -5.79 -13.01
C LEU A 205 12.60 -4.45 -12.80
N HIS A 206 12.94 -3.76 -13.90
CA HIS A 206 13.59 -2.46 -13.84
C HIS A 206 12.71 -1.35 -13.22
N LYS A 207 11.38 -1.46 -13.28
CA LYS A 207 10.49 -0.51 -12.55
C LYS A 207 10.75 -0.54 -11.05
N HIS A 208 11.10 -1.71 -10.50
CA HIS A 208 11.33 -1.89 -9.06
C HIS A 208 12.75 -1.54 -8.60
N ILE A 209 13.74 -1.37 -9.48
CA ILE A 209 15.13 -1.00 -9.10
C ILE A 209 15.19 0.30 -8.29
N ARG A 210 14.25 1.22 -8.55
CA ARG A 210 14.14 2.51 -7.85
C ARG A 210 13.58 2.38 -6.43
N ASN A 211 13.06 1.21 -6.04
CA ASN A 211 12.57 0.96 -4.69
C ASN A 211 13.75 0.92 -3.70
N LYS A 212 13.68 1.69 -2.61
CA LYS A 212 14.74 1.78 -1.57
C LYS A 212 15.04 0.43 -0.89
N HIS A 213 14.08 -0.50 -0.91
CA HIS A 213 14.23 -1.86 -0.38
C HIS A 213 14.76 -2.84 -1.43
N PHE A 214 14.86 -2.47 -2.71
CA PHE A 214 15.28 -3.39 -3.78
C PHE A 214 16.60 -4.06 -3.45
N LYS A 215 17.65 -3.28 -3.19
CA LYS A 215 18.97 -3.83 -2.79
C LYS A 215 18.97 -4.58 -1.45
N LYS A 216 17.95 -4.41 -0.61
CA LYS A 216 17.80 -5.20 0.63
C LYS A 216 17.17 -6.56 0.38
N VAL A 217 16.33 -6.67 -0.65
CA VAL A 217 15.59 -7.89 -1.02
C VAL A 217 16.31 -8.68 -2.12
N ILE A 218 16.80 -8.01 -3.16
CA ILE A 218 17.41 -8.64 -4.32
C ILE A 218 18.53 -7.78 -4.90
N GLU A 219 19.58 -8.43 -5.38
CA GLU A 219 20.55 -7.82 -6.30
C GLU A 219 20.32 -8.40 -7.70
N MET A 220 20.35 -7.54 -8.71
CA MET A 220 20.16 -7.90 -10.12
C MET A 220 21.33 -7.30 -10.90
N THR A 221 22.12 -8.15 -11.55
CA THR A 221 23.29 -7.73 -12.33
C THR A 221 23.26 -8.35 -13.71
N PRO A 222 23.37 -7.56 -14.80
CA PRO A 222 23.51 -8.11 -16.14
C PRO A 222 24.79 -8.92 -16.26
N ASN A 223 24.71 -10.14 -16.78
CA ASN A 223 25.86 -11.03 -16.96
C ASN A 223 26.33 -11.15 -18.42
N ARG A 224 25.69 -10.38 -19.32
CA ARG A 224 25.98 -10.32 -20.78
C ARG A 224 25.78 -11.64 -21.52
N ASN A 225 25.21 -12.66 -20.86
CA ASN A 225 24.72 -13.84 -21.56
C ASN A 225 23.50 -13.44 -22.40
N THR A 226 23.38 -13.97 -23.61
CA THR A 226 22.23 -13.70 -24.48
C THR A 226 21.84 -14.99 -25.17
N LEU A 227 20.54 -15.26 -25.26
CA LEU A 227 20.02 -16.43 -25.93
C LEU A 227 19.10 -16.02 -27.08
N GLY A 228 19.34 -16.62 -28.25
CA GLY A 228 18.41 -16.59 -29.38
C GLY A 228 17.20 -17.49 -29.16
N ASN A 229 16.11 -17.24 -29.87
CA ASN A 229 14.85 -17.97 -29.68
C ASN A 229 14.99 -19.48 -29.96
N ASN A 230 14.13 -20.29 -29.32
CA ASN A 230 14.03 -21.77 -29.34
C ASN A 230 14.87 -22.59 -28.34
N THR A 231 15.48 -22.01 -27.31
CA THR A 231 16.29 -22.78 -26.33
C THR A 231 15.55 -23.28 -25.08
N CYS A 232 14.28 -22.90 -24.85
CA CYS A 232 13.52 -23.29 -23.65
C CYS A 232 12.83 -24.67 -23.72
N TYR A 233 13.06 -25.48 -24.77
CA TYR A 233 12.51 -26.85 -24.82
C TYR A 233 13.28 -27.88 -23.94
N ASN A 234 14.40 -27.48 -23.32
CA ASN A 234 15.27 -28.39 -22.56
C ASN A 234 15.26 -28.19 -21.03
N GLY A 235 14.20 -27.60 -20.45
CA GLY A 235 14.00 -27.61 -18.98
C GLY A 235 14.88 -26.65 -18.17
N GLY A 236 15.01 -25.40 -18.61
CA GLY A 236 15.75 -24.34 -17.90
C GLY A 236 14.85 -23.38 -17.10
N LEU A 237 15.46 -22.52 -16.29
CA LEU A 237 14.79 -21.46 -15.52
C LEU A 237 14.58 -20.16 -16.31
N ASN A 238 14.94 -20.16 -17.60
CA ASN A 238 14.84 -18.99 -18.45
C ASN A 238 13.39 -18.66 -18.77
N ASP A 239 13.18 -17.39 -19.05
CA ASP A 239 11.90 -16.85 -19.49
C ASP A 239 11.48 -17.40 -20.85
N ILE A 240 10.20 -17.24 -21.16
CA ILE A 240 9.60 -17.61 -22.43
C ILE A 240 9.13 -16.35 -23.18
N GLY A 241 9.22 -16.38 -24.50
CA GLY A 241 8.72 -15.28 -25.32
C GLY A 241 9.50 -15.09 -26.62
N PRO A 242 8.92 -14.32 -27.56
CA PRO A 242 9.61 -13.98 -28.81
C PRO A 242 10.74 -12.97 -28.55
N GLY A 243 11.82 -13.07 -29.33
CA GLY A 243 12.94 -12.13 -29.28
C GLY A 243 14.18 -12.68 -28.60
N GLN A 244 15.10 -11.77 -28.26
CA GLN A 244 16.32 -12.08 -27.53
C GLN A 244 16.03 -12.11 -26.03
N LEU A 245 16.63 -13.09 -25.33
CA LEU A 245 16.59 -13.15 -23.87
C LEU A 245 17.92 -12.70 -23.29
N ASP A 246 17.89 -11.65 -22.47
CA ASP A 246 19.09 -11.05 -21.88
C ASP A 246 19.37 -11.66 -20.50
N GLY A 247 20.64 -11.95 -20.23
CA GLY A 247 21.08 -12.68 -19.06
C GLY A 247 21.30 -11.78 -17.84
N TYR A 248 20.77 -12.24 -16.71
CA TYR A 248 20.88 -11.58 -15.41
C TYR A 248 21.23 -12.60 -14.33
N ASP A 249 22.11 -12.18 -13.42
CA ASP A 249 22.34 -12.85 -12.15
C ASP A 249 21.51 -12.16 -11.07
N PHE A 250 20.71 -12.95 -10.37
CA PHE A 250 19.88 -12.52 -9.25
C PHE A 250 20.40 -13.12 -7.95
N THR A 251 20.66 -12.26 -6.96
CA THR A 251 20.99 -12.69 -5.60
C THR A 251 19.86 -12.30 -4.65
N PHE A 252 19.21 -13.33 -4.13
CA PHE A 252 18.05 -13.30 -3.26
C PHE A 252 18.50 -13.15 -1.78
N LYS A 253 18.04 -12.11 -1.06
CA LYS A 253 18.38 -11.80 0.33
C LYS A 253 17.23 -12.06 1.31
N GLY A 254 17.60 -12.49 2.52
CA GLY A 254 16.65 -12.83 3.59
C GLY A 254 15.87 -14.13 3.32
N GLU A 255 14.80 -14.34 4.08
CA GLU A 255 13.79 -15.39 3.81
C GLU A 255 12.78 -14.88 2.79
N TRP A 256 12.27 -15.75 1.92
CA TRP A 256 11.40 -15.41 0.79
C TRP A 256 10.10 -16.22 0.78
#